data_AF-A0A1V6DZH5-F1
#
_entry.id   AF-A0A1V6DZH5-F1
#
_cell.length_a   1.000
_cell.length_b   1.000
_cell.length_c   1.000
_cell.angle_alpha   90.00
_cell.angle_beta   90.00
_cell.angle_gamma   90.00
#
_symmetry.space_group_name_H-M   'P 1'
#
loop_
_entity.id
_entity.type
_entity.pdbx_description
1 polymer ?
#
loop_
_entity_poly.entity_id
_entity_poly.type
_entity_poly.pdbx_seq_one_letter_code
_entity_poly.pdbx_strand_id
1 'polypeptide(L)'
;MKAGKNVIAVRVFDQFGEGGFSGPRTSMFAESAASPERLPLAGEWRYQSEREVPLVPGSVYATSPSVPAILQPQNNPAYLFNGMIAPLAGYGIRGAIWYQGEANVDVANTYRDRFTAMIRDWRARWGQGDFPFYFVQLANFTASPGWPYLREAQTQTLAEPQTGMVVTLDIGNPADIHPRNKREVARRLALLARDRVYGEAGISDSGPTIKRVAISGGTVRLHWRHAKGLSISGGADKLHGFELAGADGVYHPAEAHIDGETVVVTSAAVPAPRTVRYAWADNPQANLENAAGLPAAPFRTDTFPVSMNTSPSVTAPAWEKSTWQGEPAWASIHGPVRAIVSEARARLIYLGAADGSYNLLNAPAPRPAEGQNQGGHRFWLGPQYRWVWPPLKEWEFSAAAQVSTRADGTLVVSQPQLDKNYPALTREYAWEGDRLRCTVRWQSDGRPYFGLHVIPVDAPMEIQTKLVKWDETPHGIVNARMVEPVPAFALPHPAIAVDGDTATLRSGIQNAKLGFAPQSLTIARPHGWTLSVAPGPYEGVPLGSADQGYLSQVWVGDSTQNLAELEQLTPYLVGDADGHCASSLYLRATAPAR
;
A
#
# COMPACT_ATOMS: atom_id res chain seq x y z
N MET A 1 -34.77 16.76 37.32
CA MET A 1 -36.17 17.22 37.18
C MET A 1 -36.67 17.76 38.51
N LYS A 2 -37.61 18.70 38.51
CA LYS A 2 -38.23 19.20 39.76
C LYS A 2 -39.59 18.52 39.94
N ALA A 3 -40.08 18.45 41.19
CA ALA A 3 -41.44 17.98 41.44
C ALA A 3 -42.46 18.86 40.69
N GLY A 4 -43.43 18.22 40.01
CA GLY A 4 -44.45 18.90 39.21
C GLY A 4 -44.31 18.70 37.70
N LYS A 5 -44.98 19.56 36.92
CA LYS A 5 -44.99 19.46 35.45
C LYS A 5 -43.63 19.85 34.89
N ASN A 6 -42.96 18.91 34.22
CA ASN A 6 -41.73 19.15 33.49
C ASN A 6 -42.06 19.16 31.99
N VAL A 7 -41.42 20.06 31.23
CA VAL A 7 -41.53 20.11 29.76
C VAL A 7 -40.21 19.64 29.19
N ILE A 8 -40.26 18.64 28.30
CA ILE A 8 -39.10 18.16 27.55
C ILE A 8 -39.25 18.71 26.13
N ALA A 9 -38.21 19.40 25.66
CA ALA A 9 -38.12 19.88 24.28
C ALA A 9 -36.84 19.31 23.67
N VAL A 10 -36.96 18.77 22.46
CA VAL A 10 -35.84 18.19 21.70
C VAL A 10 -35.79 18.86 20.35
N ARG A 11 -34.62 19.38 19.99
CA ARG A 11 -34.34 19.90 18.66
C ARG A 11 -33.59 18.83 17.88
N VAL A 12 -34.15 18.40 16.75
CA VAL A 12 -33.56 17.39 15.88
C VAL A 12 -33.11 18.06 14.59
N PHE A 13 -31.89 17.77 14.18
CA PHE A 13 -31.36 18.15 12.88
C PHE A 13 -30.98 16.86 12.15
N ASP A 14 -31.73 16.51 11.11
CA ASP A 14 -31.51 15.32 10.30
C ASP A 14 -31.31 15.73 8.83
N GLN A 15 -30.25 15.21 8.22
CA GLN A 15 -29.88 15.45 6.82
C GLN A 15 -29.95 14.19 5.96
N PHE A 16 -30.19 13.01 6.55
CA PHE A 16 -29.96 11.72 5.91
C PHE A 16 -31.11 10.70 6.11
N GLY A 17 -32.06 10.98 7.01
CA GLY A 17 -33.18 10.10 7.34
C GLY A 17 -34.54 10.81 7.35
N GLU A 18 -35.54 10.15 7.94
CA GLU A 18 -36.92 10.64 8.04
C GLU A 18 -37.14 11.73 9.11
N GLY A 19 -36.09 12.08 9.87
CA GLY A 19 -36.19 12.96 11.04
C GLY A 19 -36.82 12.30 12.28
N GLY A 20 -36.87 13.05 13.38
CA GLY A 20 -37.51 12.60 14.62
C GLY A 20 -36.70 11.61 15.46
N PHE A 21 -37.39 10.81 16.29
CA PHE A 21 -36.78 9.78 17.13
C PHE A 21 -36.86 8.41 16.43
N SER A 22 -35.74 7.71 16.29
CA SER A 22 -35.67 6.37 15.69
C SER A 22 -35.48 5.27 16.75
N GLY A 23 -36.03 4.09 16.47
CA GLY A 23 -35.93 2.91 17.34
C GLY A 23 -37.27 2.40 17.90
N PRO A 24 -37.29 1.22 18.53
CA PRO A 24 -38.50 0.62 19.06
C PRO A 24 -39.06 1.42 20.24
N ARG A 25 -40.40 1.58 20.31
CA ARG A 25 -41.12 2.36 21.33
C ARG A 25 -40.71 2.04 22.77
N THR A 26 -40.36 0.78 23.04
CA THR A 26 -39.92 0.29 24.35
C THR A 26 -38.57 0.83 24.80
N SER A 27 -37.79 1.42 23.89
CA SER A 27 -36.49 2.05 24.17
C SER A 27 -36.57 3.55 24.40
N MET A 28 -37.76 4.16 24.28
CA MET A 28 -37.98 5.59 24.51
C MET A 28 -38.53 5.83 25.92
N PHE A 29 -37.66 6.12 26.88
CA PHE A 29 -38.06 6.43 28.25
C PHE A 29 -37.11 7.44 28.91
N ALA A 30 -37.61 8.14 29.92
CA ALA A 30 -36.80 8.87 30.88
C ALA A 30 -36.66 8.01 32.15
N GLU A 31 -35.47 7.95 32.71
CA GLU A 31 -35.21 7.34 34.02
C GLU A 31 -34.48 8.32 34.92
N SER A 32 -34.64 8.15 36.23
CA SER A 32 -34.00 8.97 37.25
C SER A 32 -33.09 8.10 38.08
N ALA A 33 -31.90 8.58 38.44
CA ALA A 33 -31.02 7.85 39.36
C ALA A 33 -31.67 7.56 40.74
N ALA A 34 -32.74 8.29 41.09
CA ALA A 34 -33.46 8.15 42.35
C ALA A 34 -34.68 7.21 42.28
N SER A 35 -35.04 6.67 41.10
CA SER A 35 -36.15 5.71 40.97
C SER A 35 -35.88 4.73 39.82
N PRO A 36 -36.08 3.41 40.02
CA PRO A 36 -35.95 2.42 38.95
C PRO A 36 -37.11 2.46 37.94
N GLU A 37 -38.13 3.30 38.16
CA GLU A 37 -39.26 3.44 37.27
C GLU A 37 -38.88 4.19 35.98
N ARG A 38 -39.24 3.60 34.84
CA ARG A 38 -39.05 4.19 33.51
C ARG A 38 -40.31 4.91 33.08
N LEU A 39 -40.19 6.21 32.84
CA LEU A 39 -41.27 7.04 32.32
C LEU A 39 -41.28 6.94 30.80
N PRO A 40 -42.31 6.35 30.17
CA PRO A 40 -42.36 6.20 28.72
C PRO A 40 -42.41 7.58 28.05
N LEU A 41 -41.57 7.75 27.03
CA LEU A 41 -41.53 8.94 26.17
C LEU A 41 -42.08 8.66 24.76
N ALA A 42 -42.43 7.40 24.48
CA ALA A 42 -43.11 7.01 23.25
C ALA A 42 -44.54 7.57 23.22
N GLY A 43 -44.91 8.19 22.10
CA GLY A 43 -46.21 8.83 21.93
C GLY A 43 -46.17 9.93 20.87
N GLU A 44 -47.24 10.69 20.76
CA GLU A 44 -47.28 11.85 19.87
C GLU A 44 -46.56 13.05 20.51
N TRP A 45 -45.57 13.56 19.81
CA TRP A 45 -44.86 14.78 20.20
C TRP A 45 -45.39 15.96 19.41
N ARG A 46 -45.63 17.07 20.10
CA ARG A 46 -45.83 18.36 19.42
C ARG A 46 -44.49 18.77 18.83
N TYR A 47 -44.47 19.06 17.54
CA TYR A 47 -43.29 19.53 16.86
C TYR A 47 -43.62 20.74 15.99
N GLN A 48 -42.59 21.53 15.70
CA GLN A 48 -42.63 22.58 14.70
C GLN A 48 -41.37 22.39 13.85
N SER A 49 -41.55 22.30 12.54
CA SER A 49 -40.41 22.34 11.62
C SER A 49 -39.84 23.77 11.65
N GLU A 50 -38.63 23.92 12.18
CA GLU A 50 -37.94 25.22 12.21
C GLU A 50 -37.47 25.62 10.80
N ARG A 51 -36.99 24.63 10.03
CA ARG A 51 -36.53 24.80 8.66
C ARG A 51 -36.59 23.46 7.93
N GLU A 52 -37.37 23.39 6.86
CA GLU A 52 -37.29 22.28 5.92
C GLU A 52 -36.13 22.51 4.96
N VAL A 53 -35.22 21.55 4.88
CA VAL A 53 -34.18 21.52 3.86
C VAL A 53 -34.71 20.63 2.73
N PRO A 54 -34.75 21.09 1.47
CA PRO A 54 -35.27 20.29 0.36
C PRO A 54 -34.53 18.95 0.26
N LEU A 55 -35.28 17.85 0.19
CA LEU A 55 -34.73 16.55 -0.23
C LEU A 55 -34.18 16.73 -1.64
N VAL A 56 -32.86 16.63 -1.80
CA VAL A 56 -32.22 16.76 -3.09
C VAL A 56 -32.30 15.40 -3.80
N PRO A 57 -33.08 15.24 -4.88
CA PRO A 57 -33.18 13.97 -5.59
C PRO A 57 -31.94 13.76 -6.45
N GLY A 58 -31.36 12.57 -6.40
CA GLY A 58 -30.19 12.22 -7.20
C GLY A 58 -28.87 12.75 -6.62
N SER A 59 -27.77 12.33 -7.24
CA SER A 59 -26.39 12.32 -6.74
C SER A 59 -25.72 13.69 -6.52
N VAL A 60 -26.38 14.63 -5.83
CA VAL A 60 -25.82 15.93 -5.46
C VAL A 60 -24.90 15.83 -4.23
N TYR A 61 -24.77 14.65 -3.62
CA TYR A 61 -23.66 14.35 -2.71
C TYR A 61 -22.28 14.38 -3.41
N ALA A 62 -22.24 14.43 -4.75
CA ALA A 62 -21.01 14.65 -5.50
C ALA A 62 -20.61 16.14 -5.59
N THR A 63 -21.52 17.08 -5.33
CA THR A 63 -21.29 18.53 -5.54
C THR A 63 -21.67 19.43 -4.35
N SER A 64 -22.22 18.87 -3.27
CA SER A 64 -22.24 19.60 -2.00
C SER A 64 -20.80 19.84 -1.56
N PRO A 65 -20.39 21.09 -1.22
CA PRO A 65 -19.10 21.30 -0.61
C PRO A 65 -19.06 20.42 0.64
N SER A 66 -18.20 19.40 0.60
CA SER A 66 -17.88 18.61 1.78
C SER A 66 -17.68 19.56 2.96
N VAL A 67 -18.15 19.15 4.15
CA VAL A 67 -17.78 19.86 5.38
C VAL A 67 -16.27 20.10 5.29
N PRO A 68 -15.78 21.36 5.31
CA PRO A 68 -14.37 21.64 5.13
C PRO A 68 -13.54 20.68 5.96
N ALA A 69 -12.41 20.14 5.47
CA ALA A 69 -11.61 19.15 6.22
C ALA A 69 -11.27 19.60 7.67
N ILE A 70 -11.23 20.92 7.88
CA ILE A 70 -11.16 21.61 9.18
C ILE A 70 -12.26 21.20 10.19
N LEU A 71 -13.37 20.62 9.73
CA LEU A 71 -14.55 20.24 10.52
C LEU A 71 -14.84 18.72 10.50
N GLN A 72 -13.94 17.88 9.98
CA GLN A 72 -13.90 16.44 10.31
C GLN A 72 -12.74 16.15 11.28
N PRO A 73 -12.80 16.70 12.50
CA PRO A 73 -11.69 16.68 13.44
C PRO A 73 -11.13 15.27 13.65
N GLN A 74 -11.98 14.24 13.69
CA GLN A 74 -11.58 12.87 13.96
C GLN A 74 -10.61 12.27 12.93
N ASN A 75 -10.60 12.76 11.69
CA ASN A 75 -9.74 12.24 10.62
C ASN A 75 -8.46 13.06 10.46
N ASN A 76 -8.29 14.14 11.22
CA ASN A 76 -7.07 14.94 11.19
C ASN A 76 -5.96 14.29 12.03
N PRO A 77 -4.70 14.34 11.59
CA PRO A 77 -3.58 13.80 12.34
C PRO A 77 -3.55 14.28 13.80
N ALA A 78 -3.27 13.35 14.71
CA ALA A 78 -3.19 13.57 16.15
C ALA A 78 -4.46 14.09 16.85
N TYR A 79 -5.55 14.40 16.15
CA TYR A 79 -6.74 14.99 16.79
C TYR A 79 -7.38 14.05 17.80
N LEU A 80 -7.71 12.83 17.40
CA LEU A 80 -8.30 11.82 18.31
C LEU A 80 -7.36 11.51 19.46
N PHE A 81 -6.06 11.42 19.18
CA PHE A 81 -5.06 11.22 20.22
C PHE A 81 -5.08 12.38 21.24
N ASN A 82 -4.95 13.62 20.79
CA ASN A 82 -4.90 14.81 21.66
C ASN A 82 -6.22 15.03 22.41
N GLY A 83 -7.36 14.77 21.77
CA GLY A 83 -8.68 14.98 22.36
C GLY A 83 -9.12 13.88 23.32
N MET A 84 -8.70 12.63 23.09
CA MET A 84 -9.23 11.47 23.84
C MET A 84 -8.19 10.73 24.66
N ILE A 85 -6.93 10.65 24.20
CA ILE A 85 -5.89 9.79 24.80
C ILE A 85 -4.87 10.61 25.58
N ALA A 86 -4.36 11.70 25.01
CA ALA A 86 -3.35 12.55 25.64
C ALA A 86 -3.76 13.06 27.05
N PRO A 87 -5.03 13.43 27.32
CA PRO A 87 -5.46 13.84 28.66
C PRO A 87 -5.44 12.70 29.70
N LEU A 88 -5.40 11.45 29.24
CA LEU A 88 -5.29 10.26 30.09
C LEU A 88 -3.82 9.93 30.42
N ALA A 89 -2.86 10.50 29.68
CA ALA A 89 -1.44 10.34 29.97
C ALA A 89 -1.13 10.95 31.35
N GLY A 90 -0.50 10.16 32.23
CA GLY A 90 -0.24 10.53 33.62
C GLY A 90 -1.17 9.85 34.64
N TYR A 91 -2.28 9.26 34.21
CA TYR A 91 -3.05 8.33 35.04
C TYR A 91 -2.43 6.92 34.97
N GLY A 92 -2.71 6.09 35.99
CA GLY A 92 -2.31 4.69 35.99
C GLY A 92 -2.93 3.93 34.82
N ILE A 93 -2.12 3.14 34.10
CA ILE A 93 -2.58 2.30 32.99
C ILE A 93 -2.14 0.86 33.24
N ARG A 94 -3.04 -0.09 32.98
CA ARG A 94 -2.73 -1.53 33.03
C ARG A 94 -2.52 -2.15 31.66
N GLY A 95 -3.03 -1.50 30.61
CA GLY A 95 -2.87 -1.91 29.22
C GLY A 95 -3.78 -1.11 28.30
N ALA A 96 -3.63 -1.34 27.00
CA ALA A 96 -4.48 -0.78 25.96
C ALA A 96 -5.14 -1.90 25.12
N ILE A 97 -6.35 -1.63 24.64
CA ILE A 97 -7.05 -2.46 23.66
C ILE A 97 -7.25 -1.62 22.40
N TRP A 98 -6.86 -2.16 21.25
CA TRP A 98 -6.95 -1.48 19.96
C TRP A 98 -7.66 -2.34 18.91
N TYR A 99 -8.71 -1.80 18.31
CA TYR A 99 -9.39 -2.45 17.20
C TYR A 99 -9.61 -1.44 16.09
N GLN A 100 -8.70 -1.46 15.13
CA GLN A 100 -8.71 -0.61 13.96
C GLN A 100 -7.86 -1.25 12.86
N GLY A 101 -8.14 -0.88 11.63
CA GLY A 101 -7.27 -1.10 10.47
C GLY A 101 -8.01 -0.86 9.15
N GLU A 102 -9.32 -0.95 9.17
CA GLU A 102 -10.22 -0.91 8.01
C GLU A 102 -9.92 0.25 7.05
N ALA A 103 -9.67 1.45 7.59
CA ALA A 103 -9.36 2.64 6.80
C ALA A 103 -7.89 2.71 6.29
N ASN A 104 -7.08 1.68 6.54
CA ASN A 104 -5.67 1.61 6.17
C ASN A 104 -5.33 0.43 5.26
N VAL A 105 -6.34 -0.29 4.75
CA VAL A 105 -6.15 -1.43 3.83
C VAL A 105 -5.31 -1.03 2.62
N ASP A 106 -5.58 0.14 2.03
CA ASP A 106 -4.87 0.65 0.85
C ASP A 106 -3.39 0.99 1.12
N VAL A 107 -3.01 1.12 2.40
CA VAL A 107 -1.65 1.47 2.85
C VAL A 107 -1.11 0.44 3.86
N ALA A 108 -1.55 -0.83 3.73
CA ALA A 108 -1.17 -1.93 4.63
C ALA A 108 0.34 -2.08 4.80
N ASN A 109 1.11 -1.80 3.75
CA ASN A 109 2.58 -1.81 3.76
C ASN A 109 3.20 -0.83 4.77
N THR A 110 2.56 0.30 5.05
CA THR A 110 3.02 1.28 6.05
C THR A 110 2.32 1.14 7.40
N TYR A 111 1.30 0.29 7.50
CA TYR A 111 0.50 0.14 8.70
C TYR A 111 1.31 -0.38 9.89
N ARG A 112 2.17 -1.38 9.65
CA ARG A 112 3.04 -1.94 10.69
C ARG A 112 3.88 -0.86 11.37
N ASP A 113 4.55 -0.02 10.57
CA ASP A 113 5.44 1.02 11.08
C ASP A 113 4.67 2.06 11.88
N ARG A 114 3.52 2.51 11.36
CA ARG A 114 2.64 3.46 12.04
C ARG A 114 2.08 2.89 13.35
N PHE A 115 1.62 1.64 13.33
CA PHE A 115 1.05 1.00 14.51
C PHE A 115 2.12 0.75 15.59
N THR A 116 3.32 0.31 15.17
CA THR A 116 4.49 0.17 16.05
C THR A 116 4.89 1.51 16.65
N ALA A 117 4.96 2.57 15.85
CA ALA A 117 5.26 3.91 16.33
C ALA A 117 4.23 4.41 17.36
N MET A 118 2.93 4.15 17.13
CA MET A 118 1.87 4.49 18.08
C MET A 118 2.02 3.77 19.43
N ILE A 119 2.28 2.46 19.42
CA ILE A 119 2.47 1.67 20.65
C ILE A 119 3.65 2.24 21.46
N ARG A 120 4.78 2.50 20.78
CA ARG A 120 6.00 3.03 21.41
C ARG A 120 5.80 4.45 21.93
N ASP A 121 5.12 5.32 21.19
CA ASP A 121 4.78 6.68 21.62
C ASP A 121 3.90 6.66 22.88
N TRP A 122 2.87 5.82 22.92
CA TRP A 122 2.01 5.73 24.12
C TRP A 122 2.78 5.21 25.33
N ARG A 123 3.63 4.19 25.16
CA ARG A 123 4.52 3.71 26.23
C ARG A 123 5.46 4.78 26.75
N ALA A 124 6.07 5.55 25.84
CA ALA A 124 6.95 6.65 26.20
C ALA A 124 6.22 7.74 27.01
N ARG A 125 5.00 8.11 26.61
CA ARG A 125 4.21 9.13 27.29
C ARG A 125 3.73 8.73 28.68
N TRP A 126 3.39 7.45 28.87
CA TRP A 126 3.04 6.96 30.20
C TRP A 126 4.25 6.74 31.11
N GLY A 127 5.43 6.48 30.54
CA GLY A 127 6.66 6.27 31.31
C GLY A 127 6.60 5.04 32.21
N GLN A 128 5.74 4.06 31.90
CA GLN A 128 5.48 2.85 32.72
C GLN A 128 6.00 1.57 32.05
N GLY A 129 7.05 1.68 31.24
CA GLY A 129 7.64 0.57 30.50
C GLY A 129 6.71 0.01 29.42
N ASP A 130 6.88 -1.26 29.09
CA ASP A 130 6.18 -1.92 27.98
C ASP A 130 4.77 -2.40 28.33
N PHE A 131 3.90 -1.55 28.91
CA PHE A 131 2.57 -2.01 29.33
C PHE A 131 1.82 -2.81 28.23
N PRO A 132 0.99 -3.79 28.62
CA PRO A 132 0.27 -4.66 27.69
C PRO A 132 -0.50 -3.91 26.60
N PHE A 133 -0.32 -4.32 25.34
CA PHE A 133 -1.04 -3.74 24.20
C PHE A 133 -1.72 -4.85 23.39
N TYR A 134 -3.02 -4.98 23.54
CA TYR A 134 -3.80 -6.03 22.87
C TYR A 134 -4.63 -5.47 21.74
N PHE A 135 -4.66 -6.18 20.63
CA PHE A 135 -5.37 -5.71 19.45
C PHE A 135 -6.12 -6.81 18.73
N VAL A 136 -7.02 -6.39 17.86
CA VAL A 136 -7.93 -7.28 17.14
C VAL A 136 -7.51 -7.30 15.67
N GLN A 137 -7.19 -8.48 15.17
CA GLN A 137 -6.98 -8.69 13.73
C GLN A 137 -8.30 -8.43 13.00
N LEU A 138 -8.25 -7.79 11.84
CA LEU A 138 -9.46 -7.52 11.06
C LEU A 138 -10.26 -8.79 10.78
N ALA A 139 -11.58 -8.68 11.00
CA ALA A 139 -12.52 -9.78 10.79
C ALA A 139 -12.69 -10.10 9.29
N ASN A 140 -13.39 -11.20 8.99
CA ASN A 140 -13.79 -11.50 7.62
C ASN A 140 -14.71 -10.42 7.05
N PHE A 141 -14.36 -9.92 5.86
CA PHE A 141 -15.12 -8.96 5.08
C PHE A 141 -14.70 -9.11 3.62
N THR A 142 -15.65 -9.05 2.69
CA THR A 142 -15.35 -9.07 1.25
C THR A 142 -15.07 -7.63 0.80
N ALA A 143 -13.79 -7.27 0.67
CA ALA A 143 -13.30 -5.93 0.33
C ALA A 143 -12.66 -5.87 -1.07
N SER A 144 -12.16 -4.68 -1.45
CA SER A 144 -11.16 -4.49 -2.51
C SER A 144 -9.83 -5.13 -2.09
N PRO A 145 -8.93 -5.55 -3.02
CA PRO A 145 -7.70 -6.28 -2.67
C PRO A 145 -6.85 -5.49 -1.66
N GLY A 146 -6.34 -6.18 -0.63
CA GLY A 146 -5.47 -5.58 0.39
C GLY A 146 -5.67 -6.12 1.80
N TRP A 147 -6.84 -6.70 2.08
CA TRP A 147 -7.26 -7.11 3.41
C TRP A 147 -6.33 -8.14 4.10
N PRO A 148 -5.87 -9.23 3.44
CA PRO A 148 -4.93 -10.17 4.07
C PRO A 148 -3.58 -9.54 4.38
N TYR A 149 -3.12 -8.55 3.60
CA TYR A 149 -1.87 -7.84 3.87
C TYR A 149 -1.97 -6.98 5.13
N LEU A 150 -3.12 -6.33 5.35
CA LEU A 150 -3.33 -5.58 6.58
C LEU A 150 -3.42 -6.52 7.79
N ARG A 151 -4.05 -7.69 7.66
CA ARG A 151 -4.03 -8.73 8.71
C ARG A 151 -2.61 -9.22 9.00
N GLU A 152 -1.78 -9.35 7.97
CA GLU A 152 -0.36 -9.66 8.14
C GLU A 152 0.38 -8.53 8.86
N ALA A 153 0.16 -7.27 8.48
CA ALA A 153 0.77 -6.13 9.16
C ALA A 153 0.40 -6.10 10.66
N GLN A 154 -0.86 -6.37 11.01
CA GLN A 154 -1.29 -6.55 12.40
C GLN A 154 -0.56 -7.71 13.09
N THR A 155 -0.42 -8.85 12.40
CA THR A 155 0.32 -10.01 12.92
C THR A 155 1.81 -9.68 13.15
N GLN A 156 2.44 -8.94 12.25
CA GLN A 156 3.84 -8.53 12.36
C GLN A 156 4.08 -7.58 13.54
N THR A 157 3.06 -6.81 13.97
CA THR A 157 3.14 -5.97 15.19
C THR A 157 3.32 -6.80 16.46
N LEU A 158 3.06 -8.12 16.45
CA LEU A 158 3.38 -9.00 17.58
C LEU A 158 4.88 -9.08 17.91
N ALA A 159 5.75 -8.54 17.05
CA ALA A 159 7.17 -8.38 17.34
C ALA A 159 7.43 -7.35 18.47
N GLU A 160 6.50 -6.43 18.74
CA GLU A 160 6.63 -5.51 19.86
C GLU A 160 6.43 -6.22 21.21
N PRO A 161 7.22 -5.89 22.25
CA PRO A 161 7.10 -6.52 23.57
C PRO A 161 5.70 -6.38 24.17
N GLN A 162 5.28 -7.34 24.99
CA GLN A 162 3.99 -7.34 25.71
C GLN A 162 2.75 -7.06 24.83
N THR A 163 2.79 -7.47 23.56
CA THR A 163 1.64 -7.40 22.65
C THR A 163 0.87 -8.71 22.59
N GLY A 164 -0.37 -8.64 22.10
CA GLY A 164 -1.24 -9.80 21.90
C GLY A 164 -2.31 -9.50 20.87
N MET A 165 -2.65 -10.49 20.05
CA MET A 165 -3.58 -10.34 18.94
C MET A 165 -4.73 -11.33 19.08
N VAL A 166 -5.95 -10.84 18.94
CA VAL A 166 -7.16 -11.65 18.81
C VAL A 166 -7.48 -11.85 17.33
N VAL A 167 -7.55 -13.11 16.91
CA VAL A 167 -8.04 -13.49 15.57
C VAL A 167 -9.56 -13.49 15.57
N THR A 168 -10.18 -12.96 14.52
CA THR A 168 -11.66 -12.80 14.41
C THR A 168 -12.25 -13.23 13.07
N LEU A 169 -11.51 -14.00 12.27
CA LEU A 169 -11.94 -14.47 10.94
C LEU A 169 -13.32 -15.14 10.98
N ASP A 170 -13.56 -15.99 11.99
CA ASP A 170 -14.74 -16.82 12.17
C ASP A 170 -16.00 -16.06 12.60
N ILE A 171 -15.87 -14.81 13.05
CA ILE A 171 -16.97 -13.97 13.55
C ILE A 171 -17.13 -12.66 12.75
N GLY A 172 -16.56 -12.61 11.55
CA GLY A 172 -16.77 -11.55 10.56
C GLY A 172 -18.10 -11.64 9.83
N ASN A 173 -18.36 -10.66 8.96
CA ASN A 173 -19.48 -10.69 8.02
C ASN A 173 -18.97 -10.32 6.63
N PRO A 174 -19.06 -11.21 5.63
CA PRO A 174 -18.61 -10.94 4.27
C PRO A 174 -19.23 -9.68 3.65
N ALA A 175 -20.46 -9.32 4.02
CA ALA A 175 -21.20 -8.20 3.46
C ALA A 175 -21.24 -6.95 4.36
N ASP A 176 -20.68 -7.01 5.56
CA ASP A 176 -20.70 -5.90 6.51
C ASP A 176 -19.36 -5.84 7.24
N ILE A 177 -18.64 -4.73 7.03
CA ILE A 177 -17.35 -4.48 7.65
C ILE A 177 -17.43 -4.42 9.18
N HIS A 178 -18.63 -4.27 9.76
CA HIS A 178 -18.86 -4.21 11.20
C HIS A 178 -19.37 -5.56 11.75
N PRO A 179 -18.49 -6.43 12.31
CA PRO A 179 -18.93 -7.71 12.87
C PRO A 179 -19.86 -7.51 14.07
N ARG A 180 -21.02 -8.18 14.06
CA ARG A 180 -22.05 -8.06 15.10
C ARG A 180 -21.67 -8.73 16.41
N ASN A 181 -20.86 -9.80 16.38
CA ASN A 181 -20.47 -10.55 17.57
C ASN A 181 -19.32 -9.89 18.35
N LYS A 182 -19.50 -8.64 18.76
CA LYS A 182 -18.50 -7.88 19.54
C LYS A 182 -18.25 -8.49 20.93
N ARG A 183 -19.23 -9.25 21.47
CA ARG A 183 -19.09 -9.97 22.74
C ARG A 183 -17.99 -11.01 22.68
N GLU A 184 -17.90 -11.77 21.60
CA GLU A 184 -16.84 -12.77 21.43
C GLU A 184 -15.46 -12.10 21.23
N VAL A 185 -15.39 -10.99 20.49
CA VAL A 185 -14.16 -10.18 20.40
C VAL A 185 -13.68 -9.76 21.78
N ALA A 186 -14.58 -9.22 22.61
CA ALA A 186 -14.28 -8.81 23.98
C ALA A 186 -13.85 -10.00 24.86
N ARG A 187 -14.52 -11.16 24.73
CA ARG A 187 -14.14 -12.38 25.47
C ARG A 187 -12.72 -12.79 25.15
N ARG A 188 -12.33 -12.83 23.87
CA ARG A 188 -10.97 -13.21 23.44
C ARG A 188 -9.91 -12.23 23.94
N LEU A 189 -10.19 -10.92 23.91
CA LEU A 189 -9.31 -9.91 24.50
C LEU A 189 -9.16 -10.09 26.02
N ALA A 190 -10.25 -10.47 26.70
CA ALA A 190 -10.21 -10.76 28.13
C ALA A 190 -9.37 -12.01 28.45
N LEU A 191 -9.33 -13.03 27.57
CA LEU A 191 -8.44 -14.18 27.78
C LEU A 191 -6.97 -13.76 27.79
N LEU A 192 -6.54 -12.91 26.85
CA LEU A 192 -5.19 -12.34 26.83
C LEU A 192 -4.86 -11.62 28.14
N ALA A 193 -5.78 -10.80 28.63
CA ALA A 193 -5.58 -10.09 29.89
C ALA A 193 -5.51 -11.02 31.11
N ARG A 194 -6.46 -11.98 31.21
CA ARG A 194 -6.51 -12.93 32.34
C ARG A 194 -5.24 -13.77 32.43
N ASP A 195 -4.77 -14.29 31.31
CA ASP A 195 -3.53 -15.07 31.24
C ASP A 195 -2.30 -14.19 31.51
N ARG A 196 -2.06 -13.18 30.66
CA ARG A 196 -0.76 -12.49 30.61
C ARG A 196 -0.63 -11.31 31.57
N VAL A 197 -1.74 -10.72 32.01
CA VAL A 197 -1.74 -9.53 32.89
C VAL A 197 -2.10 -9.89 34.32
N TYR A 198 -3.05 -10.80 34.50
CA TYR A 198 -3.52 -11.23 35.82
C TYR A 198 -2.93 -12.58 36.26
N GLY A 199 -2.24 -13.31 35.38
CA GLY A 199 -1.54 -14.55 35.75
C GLY A 199 -2.47 -15.70 36.10
N GLU A 200 -3.71 -15.70 35.58
CA GLU A 200 -4.66 -16.77 35.83
C GLU A 200 -4.21 -18.06 35.14
N ALA A 201 -3.99 -19.12 35.94
CA ALA A 201 -3.52 -20.39 35.43
C ALA A 201 -4.57 -21.12 34.57
N GLY A 202 -4.09 -21.83 33.54
CA GLY A 202 -4.92 -22.70 32.71
C GLY A 202 -5.76 -21.97 31.64
N ILE A 203 -5.53 -20.68 31.43
CA ILE A 203 -6.19 -19.91 30.36
C ILE A 203 -5.46 -20.18 29.03
N SER A 204 -6.22 -20.55 28.01
CA SER A 204 -5.74 -20.52 26.63
C SER A 204 -6.16 -19.18 26.02
N ASP A 205 -5.18 -18.33 25.75
CA ASP A 205 -5.39 -16.93 25.39
C ASP A 205 -5.34 -16.65 23.88
N SER A 206 -4.80 -17.59 23.11
CA SER A 206 -4.62 -17.48 21.67
C SER A 206 -4.98 -18.77 20.94
N GLY A 207 -5.36 -18.61 19.67
CA GLY A 207 -5.52 -19.72 18.74
C GLY A 207 -4.17 -20.14 18.14
N PRO A 208 -4.16 -21.19 17.28
CA PRO A 208 -2.93 -21.66 16.67
C PRO A 208 -2.20 -20.56 15.88
N THR A 209 -0.90 -20.40 16.12
CA THR A 209 -0.02 -19.52 15.32
C THR A 209 1.16 -20.30 14.80
N ILE A 210 1.63 -19.98 13.59
CA ILE A 210 2.68 -20.77 12.96
C ILE A 210 3.99 -20.68 13.75
N LYS A 211 4.58 -21.84 14.07
CA LYS A 211 5.87 -21.96 14.77
C LYS A 211 6.99 -22.35 13.82
N ARG A 212 6.74 -23.33 12.96
CA ARG A 212 7.73 -23.90 12.05
C ARG A 212 7.05 -24.58 10.88
N VAL A 213 7.65 -24.45 9.70
CA VAL A 213 7.25 -25.19 8.50
C VAL A 213 8.38 -26.15 8.14
N ALA A 214 8.05 -27.42 7.93
CA ALA A 214 8.98 -28.44 7.50
C ALA A 214 8.48 -29.03 6.17
N ILE A 215 9.25 -28.86 5.10
CA ILE A 215 8.90 -29.35 3.77
C ILE A 215 9.80 -30.55 3.46
N SER A 216 9.20 -31.67 3.05
CA SER A 216 9.92 -32.88 2.65
C SER A 216 9.19 -33.56 1.49
N GLY A 217 9.85 -33.66 0.34
CA GLY A 217 9.20 -34.11 -0.89
C GLY A 217 7.99 -33.25 -1.23
N GLY A 218 6.85 -33.88 -1.53
CA GLY A 218 5.57 -33.22 -1.80
C GLY A 218 4.73 -32.86 -0.58
N THR A 219 5.28 -33.01 0.64
CA THR A 219 4.54 -32.84 1.89
C THR A 219 5.06 -31.67 2.70
N VAL A 220 4.14 -30.83 3.18
CA VAL A 220 4.42 -29.72 4.10
C VAL A 220 3.83 -30.05 5.47
N ARG A 221 4.68 -30.08 6.51
CA ARG A 221 4.26 -30.24 7.91
C ARG A 221 4.37 -28.93 8.65
N LEU A 222 3.25 -28.45 9.17
CA LEU A 222 3.10 -27.22 9.91
C LEU A 222 3.08 -27.52 11.41
N HIS A 223 3.97 -26.86 12.15
CA HIS A 223 4.00 -26.89 13.61
C HIS A 223 3.47 -25.58 14.13
N TRP A 224 2.65 -25.65 15.18
CA TRP A 224 1.93 -24.50 15.71
C TRP A 224 2.35 -24.19 17.15
N ARG A 225 2.23 -22.93 17.55
CA ARG A 225 2.06 -22.53 18.95
C ARG A 225 0.58 -22.61 19.28
N HIS A 226 0.22 -22.73 20.56
CA HIS A 226 -1.18 -22.85 21.02
C HIS A 226 -1.95 -23.99 20.33
N ALA A 227 -1.26 -25.12 20.11
CA ALA A 227 -1.72 -26.24 19.29
C ALA A 227 -2.50 -27.32 20.07
N LYS A 228 -2.74 -27.12 21.36
CA LYS A 228 -3.34 -28.15 22.21
C LYS A 228 -4.75 -28.47 21.72
N GLY A 229 -4.95 -29.70 21.29
CA GLY A 229 -6.22 -30.22 20.78
C GLY A 229 -6.70 -29.48 19.54
N LEU A 230 -5.85 -29.38 18.51
CA LEU A 230 -6.27 -28.91 17.19
C LEU A 230 -7.52 -29.63 16.72
N SER A 231 -8.49 -28.88 16.20
CA SER A 231 -9.74 -29.42 15.66
C SER A 231 -10.22 -28.62 14.46
N ILE A 232 -11.20 -29.22 13.76
CA ILE A 232 -11.93 -28.57 12.68
C ILE A 232 -13.17 -27.91 13.28
N SER A 233 -13.28 -26.59 13.15
CA SER A 233 -14.41 -25.83 13.66
C SER A 233 -15.69 -26.14 12.87
N GLY A 234 -16.84 -26.00 13.54
CA GLY A 234 -18.16 -26.12 12.89
C GLY A 234 -18.55 -27.53 12.43
N GLY A 235 -17.81 -28.57 12.82
CA GLY A 235 -18.14 -29.97 12.50
C GLY A 235 -17.92 -30.37 11.04
N ALA A 236 -17.09 -29.63 10.31
CA ALA A 236 -16.73 -29.98 8.94
C ALA A 236 -15.82 -31.22 8.88
N ASP A 237 -15.91 -31.97 7.77
CA ASP A 237 -15.15 -33.22 7.59
C ASP A 237 -13.69 -33.01 7.19
N LYS A 238 -13.32 -31.79 6.74
CA LYS A 238 -11.97 -31.48 6.26
C LYS A 238 -11.51 -30.07 6.61
N LEU A 239 -10.20 -29.90 6.68
CA LEU A 239 -9.59 -28.58 6.82
C LEU A 239 -9.69 -27.77 5.53
N HIS A 240 -9.90 -26.47 5.68
CA HIS A 240 -9.99 -25.49 4.60
C HIS A 240 -8.98 -24.36 4.79
N GLY A 241 -8.68 -23.67 3.68
CA GLY A 241 -7.91 -22.42 3.71
C GLY A 241 -6.40 -22.60 3.54
N PHE A 242 -5.91 -23.81 3.24
CA PHE A 242 -4.51 -24.05 2.93
C PHE A 242 -4.24 -23.99 1.42
N GLU A 243 -3.16 -23.34 1.04
CA GLU A 243 -2.66 -23.28 -0.32
C GLU A 243 -1.15 -23.50 -0.34
N LEU A 244 -0.65 -24.18 -1.37
CA LEU A 244 0.77 -24.43 -1.60
C LEU A 244 1.19 -23.79 -2.93
N ALA A 245 2.44 -23.33 -3.02
CA ALA A 245 3.06 -22.93 -4.27
C ALA A 245 4.42 -23.60 -4.45
N GLY A 246 4.77 -23.87 -5.71
CA GLY A 246 6.07 -24.41 -6.11
C GLY A 246 7.10 -23.30 -6.32
N ALA A 247 8.11 -23.57 -7.14
CA ALA A 247 9.10 -22.57 -7.53
C ALA A 247 8.52 -21.47 -8.44
N ASP A 248 7.36 -21.71 -9.05
CA ASP A 248 6.62 -20.77 -9.90
C ASP A 248 5.89 -19.68 -9.11
N GLY A 249 5.76 -19.84 -7.78
CA GLY A 249 5.04 -18.90 -6.92
C GLY A 249 3.52 -18.92 -7.10
N VAL A 250 2.96 -19.86 -7.85
CA VAL A 250 1.52 -19.98 -8.10
C VAL A 250 0.87 -20.80 -6.99
N TYR A 251 -0.03 -20.18 -6.23
CA TYR A 251 -0.73 -20.84 -5.15
C TYR A 251 -1.91 -21.67 -5.66
N HIS A 252 -1.93 -22.94 -5.27
CA HIS A 252 -3.02 -23.88 -5.53
C HIS A 252 -3.65 -24.34 -4.21
N PRO A 253 -4.97 -24.62 -4.18
CA PRO A 253 -5.60 -25.26 -3.05
C PRO A 253 -4.88 -26.54 -2.64
N ALA A 254 -4.81 -26.78 -1.34
CA ALA A 254 -4.15 -27.94 -0.76
C ALA A 254 -5.06 -28.70 0.19
N GLU A 255 -4.90 -30.02 0.19
CA GLU A 255 -5.53 -30.89 1.16
C GLU A 255 -4.72 -30.85 2.46
N ALA A 256 -5.42 -30.82 3.59
CA ALA A 256 -4.79 -30.76 4.90
C ALA A 256 -5.50 -31.68 5.90
N HIS A 257 -4.72 -32.30 6.79
CA HIS A 257 -5.24 -33.06 7.92
C HIS A 257 -4.44 -32.78 9.20
N ILE A 258 -5.10 -32.97 10.34
CA ILE A 258 -4.50 -32.81 11.66
C ILE A 258 -3.76 -34.10 12.02
N ASP A 259 -2.51 -33.98 12.43
CA ASP A 259 -1.68 -35.06 12.95
C ASP A 259 -1.09 -34.61 14.29
N GLY A 260 -1.80 -34.94 15.38
CA GLY A 260 -1.51 -34.47 16.74
C GLY A 260 -1.59 -32.95 16.84
N GLU A 261 -0.47 -32.31 17.22
CA GLU A 261 -0.33 -30.85 17.29
C GLU A 261 0.24 -30.23 15.99
N THR A 262 0.26 -31.00 14.91
CA THR A 262 0.73 -30.56 13.59
C THR A 262 -0.38 -30.65 12.56
N VAL A 263 -0.22 -29.91 11.46
CA VAL A 263 -1.07 -30.04 10.28
C VAL A 263 -0.19 -30.46 9.10
N VAL A 264 -0.59 -31.50 8.41
CA VAL A 264 0.09 -32.01 7.21
C VAL A 264 -0.69 -31.54 5.99
N VAL A 265 0.01 -30.92 5.04
CA VAL A 265 -0.56 -30.25 3.87
C VAL A 265 0.10 -30.81 2.61
N THR A 266 -0.71 -31.18 1.61
CA THR A 266 -0.28 -31.74 0.33
C THR A 266 -1.14 -31.19 -0.80
N SER A 267 -0.60 -31.10 -2.01
CA SER A 267 -1.40 -30.75 -3.21
C SER A 267 -0.90 -31.53 -4.41
N ALA A 268 -1.80 -32.22 -5.11
CA ALA A 268 -1.46 -32.92 -6.35
C ALA A 268 -1.00 -31.95 -7.46
N ALA A 269 -1.46 -30.70 -7.42
CA ALA A 269 -1.04 -29.65 -8.33
C ALA A 269 0.38 -29.12 -8.03
N VAL A 270 0.88 -29.35 -6.81
CA VAL A 270 2.19 -28.83 -6.35
C VAL A 270 3.01 -29.98 -5.77
N PRO A 271 3.60 -30.84 -6.64
CA PRO A 271 4.37 -32.00 -6.19
C PRO A 271 5.69 -31.64 -5.50
N ALA A 272 6.17 -30.41 -5.66
CA ALA A 272 7.39 -29.89 -5.05
C ALA A 272 7.14 -28.52 -4.38
N PRO A 273 6.45 -28.48 -3.23
CA PRO A 273 6.09 -27.23 -2.56
C PRO A 273 7.31 -26.49 -2.04
N ARG A 274 7.27 -25.16 -2.17
CA ARG A 274 8.27 -24.21 -1.65
C ARG A 274 7.69 -23.29 -0.60
N THR A 275 6.45 -22.86 -0.79
CA THR A 275 5.76 -21.97 0.14
C THR A 275 4.35 -22.46 0.43
N VAL A 276 3.83 -22.02 1.57
CA VAL A 276 2.51 -22.38 2.09
C VAL A 276 1.87 -21.13 2.69
N ARG A 277 0.56 -21.01 2.51
CA ARG A 277 -0.24 -19.98 3.17
C ARG A 277 -1.53 -20.57 3.72
N TYR A 278 -2.05 -19.94 4.76
CA TYR A 278 -3.31 -20.29 5.42
C TYR A 278 -4.19 -19.05 5.56
N ALA A 279 -5.47 -19.19 5.22
CA ALA A 279 -6.50 -18.16 5.33
C ALA A 279 -6.10 -16.83 4.64
N TRP A 280 -5.44 -16.92 3.48
CA TRP A 280 -4.84 -15.78 2.78
C TRP A 280 -5.75 -15.18 1.70
N ALA A 281 -6.89 -14.64 2.13
CA ALA A 281 -7.85 -13.94 1.27
C ALA A 281 -8.59 -12.86 2.07
N ASP A 282 -9.41 -12.04 1.42
CA ASP A 282 -10.21 -11.02 2.12
C ASP A 282 -11.24 -11.69 3.06
N ASN A 283 -11.97 -12.67 2.52
CA ASN A 283 -12.93 -13.49 3.24
C ASN A 283 -12.61 -15.00 3.05
N PRO A 284 -11.58 -15.53 3.73
CA PRO A 284 -11.16 -16.91 3.58
C PRO A 284 -12.15 -17.88 4.24
N GLN A 285 -12.34 -19.03 3.60
CA GLN A 285 -12.93 -20.21 4.23
C GLN A 285 -11.81 -20.93 4.99
N ALA A 286 -11.82 -20.82 6.32
CA ALA A 286 -10.76 -21.32 7.19
C ALA A 286 -11.38 -21.81 8.52
N ASN A 287 -10.96 -22.99 8.98
CA ASN A 287 -11.65 -23.72 10.05
C ASN A 287 -10.70 -24.46 11.01
N LEU A 288 -9.40 -24.15 11.04
CA LEU A 288 -8.49 -24.67 12.05
C LEU A 288 -8.66 -23.89 13.36
N GLU A 289 -8.89 -24.59 14.46
CA GLU A 289 -8.93 -24.04 15.82
C GLU A 289 -8.21 -24.95 16.80
N ASN A 290 -8.06 -24.52 18.06
CA ASN A 290 -7.58 -25.37 19.15
C ASN A 290 -8.73 -25.74 20.11
N ALA A 291 -8.42 -26.54 21.14
CA ALA A 291 -9.42 -27.02 22.11
C ALA A 291 -10.13 -25.90 22.91
N ALA A 292 -9.64 -24.67 22.86
CA ALA A 292 -10.30 -23.51 23.46
C ALA A 292 -11.31 -22.83 22.52
N GLY A 293 -11.52 -23.37 21.31
CA GLY A 293 -12.37 -22.80 20.27
C GLY A 293 -11.82 -21.49 19.72
N LEU A 294 -10.49 -21.31 19.74
CA LEU A 294 -9.82 -20.11 19.22
C LEU A 294 -9.25 -20.38 17.83
N PRO A 295 -9.59 -19.56 16.81
CA PRO A 295 -9.20 -19.80 15.43
C PRO A 295 -7.71 -19.57 15.19
N ALA A 296 -7.15 -20.33 14.26
CA ALA A 296 -5.77 -20.17 13.82
C ALA A 296 -5.58 -18.83 13.08
N ALA A 297 -4.44 -18.18 13.31
CA ALA A 297 -4.09 -16.93 12.63
C ALA A 297 -3.71 -17.18 11.15
N PRO A 298 -4.12 -16.31 10.21
CA PRO A 298 -3.58 -16.32 8.85
C PRO A 298 -2.07 -16.19 8.82
N PHE A 299 -1.43 -16.81 7.83
CA PHE A 299 -0.01 -16.61 7.55
C PHE A 299 0.31 -16.95 6.09
N ARG A 300 1.49 -16.51 5.65
CA ARG A 300 2.19 -16.98 4.45
C ARG A 300 3.66 -17.23 4.77
N THR A 301 4.35 -18.02 3.95
CA THR A 301 5.80 -18.26 4.10
C THR A 301 6.63 -17.74 2.93
N ASP A 302 6.00 -17.18 1.90
CA ASP A 302 6.76 -16.45 0.87
C ASP A 302 7.24 -15.10 1.43
N THR A 303 8.36 -14.63 0.91
CA THR A 303 8.98 -13.35 1.28
C THR A 303 8.74 -12.29 0.22
N PHE A 304 7.77 -12.47 -0.68
CA PHE A 304 7.52 -11.51 -1.76
C PHE A 304 6.97 -10.21 -1.14
N PRO A 305 7.65 -9.06 -1.35
CA PRO A 305 7.11 -7.78 -0.92
C PRO A 305 5.79 -7.50 -1.64
N VAL A 306 4.93 -6.72 -0.98
CA VAL A 306 3.57 -6.40 -1.41
C VAL A 306 3.58 -5.81 -2.82
N SER A 307 3.18 -6.59 -3.82
CA SER A 307 2.64 -6.10 -5.08
C SER A 307 1.11 -6.10 -4.96
N MET A 308 0.53 -4.95 -4.61
CA MET A 308 -0.92 -4.71 -4.74
C MET A 308 -1.24 -4.64 -6.24
N ASN A 309 -1.41 -5.83 -6.83
CA ASN A 309 -1.99 -6.19 -8.13
C ASN A 309 -1.18 -7.33 -8.73
N THR A 310 -1.66 -8.56 -8.54
CA THR A 310 -1.35 -9.66 -9.46
C THR A 310 -2.60 -10.51 -9.66
N SER A 311 -3.28 -10.26 -10.78
CA SER A 311 -4.04 -11.30 -11.49
C SER A 311 -3.11 -12.48 -11.82
N PRO A 312 -3.66 -13.70 -12.02
CA PRO A 312 -2.86 -14.93 -12.10
C PRO A 312 -1.83 -14.92 -13.23
N SER A 313 -0.70 -15.58 -12.95
CA SER A 313 0.47 -15.75 -13.80
C SER A 313 0.12 -16.33 -15.17
N VAL A 314 0.09 -15.47 -16.18
CA VAL A 314 0.62 -15.85 -17.50
C VAL A 314 2.12 -15.99 -17.29
N THR A 315 2.73 -17.09 -17.75
CA THR A 315 4.19 -17.23 -17.83
C THR A 315 4.78 -15.92 -18.34
N ALA A 316 5.61 -15.26 -17.51
CA ALA A 316 6.22 -13.99 -17.86
C ALA A 316 6.92 -14.14 -19.23
N PRO A 317 6.69 -13.22 -20.19
CA PRO A 317 7.25 -13.40 -21.52
C PRO A 317 8.77 -13.44 -21.48
N ALA A 318 9.34 -14.35 -22.25
CA ALA A 318 10.79 -14.51 -22.35
C ALA A 318 11.44 -13.25 -22.95
N TRP A 319 12.69 -13.01 -22.55
CA TRP A 319 13.57 -12.06 -23.20
C TRP A 319 14.41 -12.79 -24.24
N GLU A 320 14.36 -12.32 -25.47
CA GLU A 320 15.09 -12.88 -26.60
C GLU A 320 16.08 -11.87 -27.15
N LYS A 321 17.24 -12.35 -27.60
CA LYS A 321 18.20 -11.50 -28.32
C LYS A 321 17.53 -10.96 -29.59
N SER A 322 17.68 -9.67 -29.81
CA SER A 322 17.09 -8.92 -30.91
C SER A 322 18.11 -7.88 -31.39
N THR A 323 17.73 -7.15 -32.42
CA THR A 323 18.32 -5.85 -32.71
C THR A 323 17.25 -4.77 -32.57
N TRP A 324 17.70 -3.55 -32.30
CA TRP A 324 16.86 -2.36 -32.42
C TRP A 324 17.60 -1.38 -33.28
N GLN A 325 17.11 -1.19 -34.51
CA GLN A 325 17.70 -0.26 -35.48
C GLN A 325 19.21 -0.48 -35.70
N GLY A 326 19.64 -1.75 -35.69
CA GLY A 326 21.04 -2.13 -35.86
C GLY A 326 21.87 -2.21 -34.57
N GLU A 327 21.35 -1.75 -33.43
CA GLU A 327 21.99 -1.95 -32.13
C GLU A 327 21.66 -3.34 -31.54
N PRO A 328 22.62 -4.06 -30.94
CA PRO A 328 22.33 -5.27 -30.17
C PRO A 328 21.37 -4.95 -29.01
N ALA A 329 20.33 -5.77 -28.87
CA ALA A 329 19.27 -5.54 -27.91
C ALA A 329 18.62 -6.86 -27.45
N TRP A 330 17.73 -6.74 -26.48
CA TRP A 330 16.85 -7.82 -26.03
C TRP A 330 15.41 -7.35 -26.12
N ALA A 331 14.53 -8.19 -26.65
CA ALA A 331 13.12 -7.91 -26.80
C ALA A 331 12.28 -8.90 -26.00
N SER A 332 11.14 -8.41 -25.51
CA SER A 332 10.14 -9.22 -24.85
C SER A 332 8.75 -8.69 -25.21
N ILE A 333 7.79 -9.57 -25.50
CA ILE A 333 6.44 -9.21 -25.96
C ILE A 333 5.41 -9.76 -24.98
N HIS A 334 4.61 -8.87 -24.39
CA HIS A 334 3.48 -9.22 -23.52
C HIS A 334 2.17 -8.70 -24.13
N GLY A 335 1.40 -9.59 -24.76
CA GLY A 335 0.15 -9.22 -25.43
C GLY A 335 0.39 -8.14 -26.51
N PRO A 336 -0.28 -6.98 -26.46
CA PRO A 336 -0.09 -5.91 -27.44
C PRO A 336 1.15 -5.04 -27.19
N VAL A 337 1.93 -5.33 -26.14
CA VAL A 337 3.07 -4.50 -25.72
C VAL A 337 4.39 -5.23 -26.00
N ARG A 338 5.37 -4.49 -26.53
CA ARG A 338 6.76 -4.91 -26.65
C ARG A 338 7.66 -4.03 -25.80
N ALA A 339 8.62 -4.65 -25.13
CA ALA A 339 9.72 -4.00 -24.44
C ALA A 339 11.04 -4.31 -25.17
N ILE A 340 11.95 -3.32 -25.27
CA ILE A 340 13.29 -3.52 -25.84
C ILE A 340 14.34 -2.86 -24.96
N VAL A 341 15.36 -3.64 -24.58
CA VAL A 341 16.51 -3.21 -23.78
C VAL A 341 17.75 -3.22 -24.67
N SER A 342 18.39 -2.06 -24.85
CA SER A 342 19.59 -1.93 -25.69
C SER A 342 20.83 -2.33 -24.88
N GLU A 343 21.66 -3.20 -25.45
CA GLU A 343 22.99 -3.47 -24.89
C GLU A 343 23.90 -2.27 -25.10
N ALA A 344 23.82 -1.59 -26.25
CA ALA A 344 24.67 -0.45 -26.58
C ALA A 344 24.44 0.78 -25.68
N ARG A 345 23.26 0.86 -25.04
CA ARG A 345 22.87 1.95 -24.13
C ARG A 345 22.63 1.48 -22.69
N ALA A 346 22.77 0.18 -22.43
CA ALA A 346 22.56 -0.47 -21.14
C ALA A 346 21.24 -0.10 -20.44
N ARG A 347 20.12 0.00 -21.18
CA ARG A 347 18.80 0.35 -20.61
C ARG A 347 17.62 -0.04 -21.50
N LEU A 348 16.42 -0.04 -20.93
CA LEU A 348 15.16 -0.08 -21.67
C LEU A 348 15.01 1.18 -22.54
N ILE A 349 14.84 0.99 -23.84
CA ILE A 349 14.73 2.06 -24.84
C ILE A 349 13.37 2.04 -25.56
N TYR A 350 12.65 0.93 -25.51
CA TYR A 350 11.34 0.81 -26.14
C TYR A 350 10.36 0.19 -25.16
N LEU A 351 9.20 0.82 -25.03
CA LEU A 351 8.00 0.20 -24.47
C LEU A 351 6.82 0.73 -25.29
N GLY A 352 6.07 -0.16 -25.92
CA GLY A 352 4.96 0.26 -26.77
C GLY A 352 4.44 -0.83 -27.68
N ALA A 353 3.97 -0.47 -28.87
CA ALA A 353 3.22 -1.38 -29.73
C ALA A 353 4.04 -2.64 -30.08
N ALA A 354 3.41 -3.82 -29.97
CA ALA A 354 4.09 -5.10 -30.22
C ALA A 354 4.69 -5.21 -31.62
N ASP A 355 4.03 -4.60 -32.61
CA ASP A 355 4.46 -4.54 -34.01
C ASP A 355 5.64 -3.57 -34.27
N GLY A 356 6.09 -2.83 -33.25
CA GLY A 356 7.16 -1.85 -33.38
C GLY A 356 6.70 -0.47 -33.85
N SER A 357 5.41 -0.26 -34.13
CA SER A 357 4.89 0.97 -34.74
C SER A 357 5.02 2.22 -33.87
N TYR A 358 5.03 2.07 -32.54
CA TYR A 358 5.00 3.23 -31.65
C TYR A 358 5.73 3.02 -30.32
N ASN A 359 6.72 3.88 -30.03
CA ASN A 359 7.51 3.87 -28.78
C ASN A 359 7.00 4.95 -27.82
N LEU A 360 6.66 4.57 -26.58
CA LEU A 360 6.18 5.52 -25.56
C LEU A 360 7.32 6.16 -24.74
N LEU A 361 8.57 5.68 -24.86
CA LEU A 361 9.70 6.14 -24.03
C LEU A 361 10.60 7.20 -24.68
N ASN A 362 10.16 7.78 -25.80
CA ASN A 362 10.89 8.81 -26.56
C ASN A 362 12.39 8.50 -26.76
N ALA A 363 12.72 7.26 -27.16
CA ALA A 363 14.09 6.89 -27.51
C ALA A 363 14.38 7.17 -28.98
N PRO A 364 15.21 8.19 -29.29
CA PRO A 364 15.52 8.58 -30.66
C PRO A 364 16.44 7.60 -31.37
N ALA A 365 16.31 7.71 -32.70
CA ALA A 365 16.72 6.80 -33.75
C ALA A 365 17.28 7.63 -34.92
N PRO A 366 18.59 7.61 -35.24
CA PRO A 366 19.67 6.84 -34.61
C PRO A 366 20.02 7.32 -33.19
N ARG A 367 20.97 6.62 -32.53
CA ARG A 367 21.51 7.05 -31.23
C ARG A 367 21.99 8.51 -31.28
N PRO A 368 21.47 9.38 -30.41
CA PRO A 368 21.91 10.77 -30.35
C PRO A 368 23.34 10.87 -29.88
N ALA A 369 23.99 11.97 -30.27
CA ALA A 369 25.31 12.31 -29.78
C ALA A 369 25.30 12.53 -28.25
N GLU A 370 26.49 12.50 -27.66
CA GLU A 370 26.66 12.82 -26.24
C GLU A 370 26.09 14.22 -25.93
N GLY A 371 25.37 14.34 -24.82
CA GLY A 371 24.71 15.60 -24.41
C GLY A 371 23.33 15.85 -25.01
N GLN A 372 22.84 15.00 -25.92
CA GLN A 372 21.47 15.04 -26.43
C GLN A 372 20.56 14.08 -25.65
N ASN A 373 19.24 14.36 -25.61
CA ASN A 373 18.26 13.50 -24.95
C ASN A 373 18.35 12.07 -25.49
N GLN A 374 18.71 11.17 -24.59
CA GLN A 374 19.02 9.78 -24.87
C GLN A 374 17.78 8.86 -24.89
N GLY A 375 16.65 9.35 -24.38
CA GLY A 375 15.40 8.61 -24.27
C GLY A 375 15.45 7.34 -23.41
N GLY A 376 14.34 6.64 -23.29
CA GLY A 376 14.27 5.37 -22.55
C GLY A 376 14.29 5.53 -21.03
N HIS A 377 14.36 4.41 -20.32
CA HIS A 377 14.44 4.38 -18.84
C HIS A 377 15.84 4.78 -18.35
N ARG A 378 15.98 6.05 -18.00
CA ARG A 378 17.21 6.61 -17.44
C ARG A 378 17.21 6.46 -15.91
N PHE A 379 18.39 6.44 -15.29
CA PHE A 379 18.52 6.34 -13.84
C PHE A 379 19.77 7.04 -13.34
N TRP A 380 19.64 7.84 -12.28
CA TRP A 380 20.75 8.50 -11.58
C TRP A 380 20.77 8.14 -10.10
N LEU A 381 21.96 8.20 -9.50
CA LEU A 381 22.18 7.90 -8.08
C LEU A 381 22.78 9.14 -7.36
N GLY A 382 22.16 9.66 -6.31
CA GLY A 382 22.69 10.75 -5.45
C GLY A 382 23.00 10.24 -4.05
N PRO A 383 23.83 10.88 -3.18
CA PRO A 383 23.39 12.09 -2.53
C PRO A 383 24.11 13.28 -3.16
N GLN A 384 23.37 14.03 -3.96
CA GLN A 384 23.88 15.20 -4.65
C GLN A 384 23.83 16.42 -3.75
N TYR A 385 24.61 16.48 -2.66
CA TYR A 385 24.71 17.71 -1.84
C TYR A 385 25.26 18.92 -2.63
N ARG A 386 25.67 18.71 -3.88
CA ARG A 386 25.50 19.66 -4.99
C ARG A 386 24.92 18.88 -6.16
N TRP A 387 23.77 19.29 -6.69
CA TRP A 387 23.31 18.77 -7.97
C TRP A 387 24.39 19.05 -9.02
N VAL A 388 25.11 18.01 -9.46
CA VAL A 388 26.11 18.13 -10.52
C VAL A 388 25.41 17.72 -11.81
N TRP A 389 25.05 18.73 -12.58
CA TRP A 389 24.67 18.57 -13.97
C TRP A 389 25.92 18.74 -14.85
N PRO A 390 26.18 17.85 -15.82
CA PRO A 390 25.40 16.67 -16.19
C PRO A 390 25.65 15.44 -15.29
N PRO A 391 24.74 14.44 -15.29
CA PRO A 391 24.95 13.16 -14.60
C PRO A 391 26.18 12.41 -15.13
N LEU A 392 26.65 11.39 -14.39
CA LEU A 392 27.77 10.57 -14.83
C LEU A 392 27.52 9.96 -16.20
N LYS A 393 28.53 10.06 -17.07
CA LYS A 393 28.42 9.62 -18.46
C LYS A 393 28.09 8.13 -18.57
N GLU A 394 28.61 7.30 -17.67
CA GLU A 394 28.32 5.87 -17.69
C GLU A 394 26.85 5.52 -17.50
N TRP A 395 26.09 6.30 -16.71
CA TRP A 395 24.68 6.02 -16.46
C TRP A 395 23.80 6.29 -17.69
N GLU A 396 24.27 7.15 -18.59
CA GLU A 396 23.54 7.64 -19.77
C GLU A 396 24.05 7.09 -21.10
N PHE A 397 25.36 6.84 -21.21
CA PHE A 397 26.02 6.64 -22.50
C PHE A 397 26.87 5.37 -22.56
N SER A 398 26.97 4.57 -21.50
CA SER A 398 27.74 3.33 -21.57
C SER A 398 26.95 2.17 -22.20
N ALA A 399 27.69 1.30 -22.89
CA ALA A 399 27.18 -0.02 -23.26
C ALA A 399 27.19 -0.94 -22.03
N ALA A 400 26.37 -1.97 -22.07
CA ALA A 400 26.31 -2.98 -21.03
C ALA A 400 27.65 -3.72 -20.93
N ALA A 401 28.16 -3.87 -19.71
CA ALA A 401 29.33 -4.70 -19.46
C ALA A 401 28.98 -6.19 -19.60
N GLN A 402 27.77 -6.56 -19.14
CA GLN A 402 27.24 -7.92 -19.25
C GLN A 402 25.72 -7.88 -19.33
N VAL A 403 25.15 -8.80 -20.10
CA VAL A 403 23.70 -9.06 -20.13
C VAL A 403 23.46 -10.55 -19.90
N SER A 404 22.50 -10.87 -19.04
CA SER A 404 22.10 -12.24 -18.72
C SER A 404 20.61 -12.31 -18.40
N THR A 405 20.04 -13.51 -18.48
CA THR A 405 18.68 -13.80 -18.02
C THR A 405 18.73 -14.74 -16.82
N ARG A 406 17.99 -14.40 -15.76
CA ARG A 406 17.82 -15.26 -14.59
C ARG A 406 16.83 -16.39 -14.86
N ALA A 407 16.85 -17.41 -14.01
CA ALA A 407 15.93 -18.54 -14.07
C ALA A 407 14.45 -18.12 -13.93
N ASP A 408 14.18 -17.01 -13.26
CA ASP A 408 12.83 -16.43 -13.11
C ASP A 408 12.38 -15.60 -14.34
N GLY A 409 13.19 -15.57 -15.41
CA GLY A 409 12.89 -14.80 -16.62
C GLY A 409 13.29 -13.33 -16.55
N THR A 410 13.89 -12.85 -15.46
CA THR A 410 14.37 -11.46 -15.36
C THR A 410 15.57 -11.22 -16.26
N LEU A 411 15.52 -10.17 -17.09
CA LEU A 411 16.69 -9.68 -17.82
C LEU A 411 17.55 -8.81 -16.92
N VAL A 412 18.83 -9.14 -16.80
CA VAL A 412 19.82 -8.45 -15.97
C VAL A 412 20.88 -7.82 -16.85
N VAL A 413 21.07 -6.51 -16.72
CA VAL A 413 22.03 -5.70 -17.48
C VAL A 413 22.98 -5.01 -16.50
N SER A 414 24.24 -5.44 -16.47
CA SER A 414 25.27 -4.81 -15.64
C SER A 414 25.92 -3.65 -16.39
N GLN A 415 26.02 -2.49 -15.74
CA GLN A 415 26.74 -1.33 -16.27
C GLN A 415 28.22 -1.37 -15.85
N PRO A 416 29.13 -0.81 -16.67
CA PRO A 416 30.51 -0.62 -16.25
C PRO A 416 30.61 0.41 -15.12
N GLN A 417 31.50 0.18 -14.17
CA GLN A 417 31.86 1.14 -13.13
C GLN A 417 33.09 1.94 -13.59
N LEU A 418 32.88 3.14 -14.14
CA LEU A 418 33.98 3.97 -14.64
C LEU A 418 34.41 5.01 -13.61
N ASP A 419 33.46 5.59 -12.86
CA ASP A 419 33.75 6.46 -11.72
C ASP A 419 33.76 5.67 -10.41
N LYS A 420 34.93 5.59 -9.79
CA LYS A 420 35.12 4.89 -8.50
C LYS A 420 34.41 5.56 -7.32
N ASN A 421 33.95 6.81 -7.49
CA ASN A 421 33.18 7.51 -6.46
C ASN A 421 31.72 7.08 -6.41
N TYR A 422 31.27 6.21 -7.31
CA TYR A 422 29.92 5.67 -7.31
C TYR A 422 29.94 4.15 -7.43
N PRO A 423 28.97 3.45 -6.83
CA PRO A 423 28.88 2.00 -6.93
C PRO A 423 28.50 1.57 -8.35
N ALA A 424 28.89 0.35 -8.71
CA ALA A 424 28.44 -0.28 -9.95
C ALA A 424 26.91 -0.47 -9.94
N LEU A 425 26.27 -0.21 -11.08
CA LEU A 425 24.83 -0.36 -11.23
C LEU A 425 24.49 -1.63 -12.02
N THR A 426 23.46 -2.34 -11.55
CA THR A 426 22.83 -3.43 -12.31
C THR A 426 21.36 -3.12 -12.50
N ARG A 427 20.86 -3.24 -13.74
CA ARG A 427 19.46 -3.03 -14.09
C ARG A 427 18.76 -4.35 -14.31
N GLU A 428 17.52 -4.45 -13.85
CA GLU A 428 16.70 -5.64 -13.98
C GLU A 428 15.33 -5.29 -14.57
N TYR A 429 14.90 -6.10 -15.53
CA TYR A 429 13.63 -5.93 -16.23
C TYR A 429 12.81 -7.22 -16.13
N ALA A 430 11.69 -7.15 -15.42
CA ALA A 430 10.80 -8.28 -15.18
C ALA A 430 9.34 -7.90 -15.40
N TRP A 431 8.59 -8.74 -16.08
CA TRP A 431 7.14 -8.57 -16.23
C TRP A 431 6.41 -9.04 -14.97
N GLU A 432 5.50 -8.21 -14.47
CA GLU A 432 4.60 -8.51 -13.35
C GLU A 432 3.16 -8.20 -13.77
N GLY A 433 2.47 -9.23 -14.27
CA GLY A 433 1.21 -9.06 -14.97
C GLY A 433 1.41 -8.24 -16.24
N ASP A 434 0.67 -7.14 -16.39
CA ASP A 434 0.76 -6.24 -17.54
C ASP A 434 1.71 -5.04 -17.33
N ARG A 435 2.51 -5.07 -16.27
CA ARG A 435 3.49 -4.03 -15.92
C ARG A 435 4.90 -4.56 -16.07
N LEU A 436 5.81 -3.70 -16.49
CA LEU A 436 7.25 -3.97 -16.51
C LEU A 436 7.89 -3.33 -15.28
N ARG A 437 8.37 -4.14 -14.34
CA ARG A 437 9.20 -3.68 -13.23
C ARG A 437 10.61 -3.40 -13.74
N CYS A 438 11.07 -2.17 -13.54
CA CYS A 438 12.41 -1.72 -13.88
C CYS A 438 13.17 -1.43 -12.58
N THR A 439 14.05 -2.32 -12.19
CA THR A 439 14.83 -2.21 -10.94
C THR A 439 16.26 -1.79 -11.27
N VAL A 440 16.86 -0.93 -10.45
CA VAL A 440 18.28 -0.65 -10.45
C VAL A 440 18.85 -1.00 -9.08
N ARG A 441 19.93 -1.78 -9.07
CA ARG A 441 20.60 -2.29 -7.88
C ARG A 441 22.02 -1.77 -7.79
N TRP A 442 22.49 -1.57 -6.56
CA TRP A 442 23.87 -1.23 -6.26
C TRP A 442 24.27 -1.79 -4.90
N GLN A 443 25.58 -2.01 -4.71
CA GLN A 443 26.15 -2.33 -3.41
C GLN A 443 26.41 -1.02 -2.65
N SER A 444 25.93 -0.92 -1.41
CA SER A 444 26.20 0.22 -0.56
C SER A 444 27.67 0.26 -0.17
N ASP A 445 28.24 1.48 -0.16
CA ASP A 445 29.55 1.79 0.39
C ASP A 445 29.45 2.53 1.74
N GLY A 446 28.27 2.47 2.37
CA GLY A 446 27.94 3.17 3.61
C GLY A 446 27.41 4.60 3.42
N ARG A 447 27.48 5.18 2.21
CA ARG A 447 26.88 6.49 1.93
C ARG A 447 25.37 6.36 1.65
N PRO A 448 24.54 7.32 2.10
CA PRO A 448 23.11 7.30 1.83
C PRO A 448 22.83 7.75 0.41
N TYR A 449 22.28 6.87 -0.43
CA TYR A 449 21.92 7.20 -1.81
C TYR A 449 20.41 7.23 -2.08
N PHE A 450 19.92 8.21 -2.85
CA PHE A 450 18.61 8.09 -3.50
C PHE A 450 18.79 7.72 -4.96
N GLY A 451 17.91 6.84 -5.45
CA GLY A 451 17.74 6.56 -6.87
C GLY A 451 16.73 7.51 -7.49
N LEU A 452 17.00 8.00 -8.69
CA LEU A 452 16.06 8.77 -9.51
C LEU A 452 15.89 8.05 -10.85
N HIS A 453 14.70 7.49 -11.07
CA HIS A 453 14.31 6.96 -12.35
C HIS A 453 13.66 8.06 -13.20
N VAL A 454 14.05 8.16 -14.46
CA VAL A 454 13.60 9.23 -15.37
C VAL A 454 13.05 8.62 -16.65
N ILE A 455 11.82 8.98 -17.00
CA ILE A 455 11.13 8.57 -18.23
C ILE A 455 10.86 9.82 -19.11
N PRO A 456 11.71 10.08 -20.11
CA PRO A 456 11.53 11.17 -21.06
C PRO A 456 10.35 10.90 -22.01
N VAL A 457 9.53 11.91 -22.24
CA VAL A 457 8.31 11.87 -23.06
C VAL A 457 8.12 13.19 -23.81
N ASP A 458 7.54 13.13 -25.02
CA ASP A 458 7.32 14.34 -25.82
C ASP A 458 6.31 15.29 -25.17
N ALA A 459 6.60 16.59 -25.18
CA ALA A 459 5.68 17.66 -24.82
C ALA A 459 4.99 18.25 -26.09
N PRO A 460 3.75 18.77 -25.98
CA PRO A 460 2.93 18.85 -24.77
C PRO A 460 2.39 17.48 -24.35
N MET A 461 2.12 17.32 -23.05
CA MET A 461 1.46 16.14 -22.52
C MET A 461 0.32 16.51 -21.58
N GLU A 462 -0.64 15.61 -21.51
CA GLU A 462 -1.68 15.62 -20.51
C GLU A 462 -1.37 14.53 -19.48
N ILE A 463 -1.28 14.93 -18.21
CA ILE A 463 -0.96 14.05 -17.09
C ILE A 463 -2.18 13.98 -16.18
N GLN A 464 -2.61 12.77 -15.87
CA GLN A 464 -3.64 12.47 -14.90
C GLN A 464 -2.95 11.96 -13.62
N THR A 465 -3.15 12.67 -12.53
CA THR A 465 -2.55 12.37 -11.23
C THR A 465 -3.49 12.83 -10.12
N LYS A 466 -3.44 12.15 -8.96
CA LYS A 466 -4.25 12.54 -7.81
C LYS A 466 -3.61 13.73 -7.11
N LEU A 467 -4.40 14.75 -6.80
CA LEU A 467 -4.00 15.80 -5.85
C LEU A 467 -4.14 15.25 -4.43
N VAL A 468 -3.02 15.19 -3.72
CA VAL A 468 -3.00 14.88 -2.29
C VAL A 468 -3.16 16.19 -1.52
N LYS A 469 -4.15 16.27 -0.62
CA LYS A 469 -4.45 17.49 0.16
C LYS A 469 -3.39 17.71 1.26
N TRP A 470 -3.13 18.98 1.55
CA TRP A 470 -2.12 19.53 2.49
C TRP A 470 -1.94 18.76 3.81
N ASP A 471 -3.01 18.18 4.36
CA ASP A 471 -3.01 17.53 5.68
C ASP A 471 -2.45 16.09 5.66
N GLU A 472 -2.20 15.53 4.46
CA GLU A 472 -1.66 14.17 4.26
C GLU A 472 -0.14 14.13 4.02
N THR A 473 0.51 15.30 3.86
CA THR A 473 1.96 15.45 3.70
C THR A 473 2.61 16.01 4.98
N PRO A 474 3.83 15.57 5.38
CA PRO A 474 4.53 16.10 6.56
C PRO A 474 4.63 17.64 6.52
N HIS A 475 4.44 18.30 7.67
CA HIS A 475 4.39 19.75 7.78
C HIS A 475 5.50 20.50 7.04
N GLY A 476 5.10 21.47 6.21
CA GLY A 476 5.93 22.59 5.79
C GLY A 476 6.48 22.50 4.36
N ILE A 477 5.84 23.25 3.46
CA ILE A 477 6.28 23.82 2.16
C ILE A 477 5.50 23.27 0.96
N VAL A 478 4.80 24.15 0.23
CA VAL A 478 4.62 24.05 -1.24
C VAL A 478 5.56 25.09 -1.83
N ASN A 479 6.66 24.66 -2.44
CA ASN A 479 7.52 25.54 -3.22
C ASN A 479 7.47 25.12 -4.68
N ALA A 480 6.53 25.68 -5.43
CA ALA A 480 6.71 25.85 -6.86
C ALA A 480 7.59 27.10 -7.05
N ARG A 481 8.92 26.94 -7.12
CA ARG A 481 9.78 28.07 -7.48
C ARG A 481 9.81 28.19 -9.00
N MET A 482 9.05 29.14 -9.53
CA MET A 482 9.25 29.62 -10.88
C MET A 482 10.57 30.40 -10.92
N VAL A 483 11.47 30.01 -11.80
CA VAL A 483 12.67 30.80 -12.11
C VAL A 483 12.40 31.47 -13.45
N GLU A 484 12.36 32.80 -13.47
CA GLU A 484 12.04 33.57 -14.68
C GLU A 484 13.00 33.26 -15.84
N PRO A 485 12.48 33.06 -17.05
CA PRO A 485 13.15 33.52 -18.26
C PRO A 485 12.57 34.88 -18.65
N VAL A 486 13.47 35.86 -18.79
CA VAL A 486 13.28 37.15 -19.46
C VAL A 486 12.63 36.91 -20.86
N PRO A 487 11.74 37.80 -21.35
CA PRO A 487 10.48 37.39 -21.96
C PRO A 487 10.54 37.07 -23.47
N ALA A 488 9.62 36.22 -23.94
CA ALA A 488 8.57 36.62 -24.91
C ALA A 488 7.64 35.45 -25.31
N PHE A 489 6.57 35.22 -24.55
CA PHE A 489 5.19 35.08 -25.05
C PHE A 489 4.24 35.13 -23.84
N ALA A 490 3.35 36.12 -23.80
CA ALA A 490 2.38 36.24 -22.72
C ALA A 490 1.24 35.22 -22.93
N LEU A 491 1.41 34.01 -22.40
CA LEU A 491 0.26 33.21 -22.00
C LEU A 491 -0.14 33.65 -20.59
N PRO A 492 -1.46 33.71 -20.27
CA PRO A 492 -1.91 34.04 -18.93
C PRO A 492 -1.23 33.04 -17.97
N HIS A 493 -0.78 33.52 -16.81
CA HIS A 493 -0.13 32.77 -15.72
C HIS A 493 -0.51 31.28 -15.66
N PRO A 494 0.40 30.37 -15.26
CA PRO A 494 0.09 28.94 -15.16
C PRO A 494 -1.27 28.74 -14.49
N ALA A 495 -2.25 28.31 -15.28
CA ALA A 495 -3.61 28.16 -14.83
C ALA A 495 -3.72 26.72 -14.34
N ILE A 496 -3.65 26.56 -13.02
CA ILE A 496 -4.04 25.32 -12.36
C ILE A 496 -5.56 25.39 -12.22
N ALA A 497 -6.27 24.63 -13.03
CA ALA A 497 -7.68 24.36 -12.81
C ALA A 497 -7.78 23.07 -12.01
N VAL A 498 -8.29 23.15 -10.79
CA VAL A 498 -8.60 21.97 -9.97
C VAL A 498 -10.08 21.67 -10.11
N ASP A 499 -10.39 20.43 -10.46
CA ASP A 499 -11.75 19.89 -10.50
C ASP A 499 -11.76 18.55 -9.74
N GLY A 500 -12.44 18.52 -8.59
CA GLY A 500 -12.43 17.37 -7.69
C GLY A 500 -11.02 17.05 -7.15
N ASP A 501 -10.52 15.86 -7.48
CA ASP A 501 -9.19 15.33 -7.13
C ASP A 501 -8.17 15.45 -8.28
N THR A 502 -8.57 16.07 -9.39
CA THR A 502 -7.77 16.22 -10.60
C THR A 502 -7.31 17.67 -10.76
N ALA A 503 -6.02 17.88 -11.02
CA ALA A 503 -5.47 19.18 -11.43
C ALA A 503 -5.13 19.16 -12.91
N THR A 504 -5.68 20.12 -13.66
CA THR A 504 -5.19 20.45 -15.00
C THR A 504 -4.25 21.65 -14.87
N LEU A 505 -2.96 21.45 -15.12
CA LEU A 505 -2.00 22.54 -15.26
C LEU A 505 -1.89 22.95 -16.72
N ARG A 506 -2.30 24.18 -17.04
CA ARG A 506 -2.01 24.82 -18.32
C ARG A 506 -0.91 25.84 -18.11
N SER A 507 0.32 25.47 -18.43
CA SER A 507 1.46 26.37 -18.39
C SER A 507 1.84 26.80 -19.79
N GLY A 508 1.91 28.11 -20.02
CA GLY A 508 2.64 28.67 -21.16
C GLY A 508 4.14 28.79 -20.93
N ILE A 509 4.60 28.47 -19.72
CA ILE A 509 5.99 28.49 -19.30
C ILE A 509 6.56 27.10 -19.56
N GLN A 510 7.60 27.05 -20.39
CA GLN A 510 8.19 25.80 -20.86
C GLN A 510 9.12 25.15 -19.82
N ASN A 511 9.59 25.87 -18.79
CA ASN A 511 10.40 25.29 -17.71
C ASN A 511 9.61 25.18 -16.40
N ALA A 512 9.19 23.97 -16.03
CA ALA A 512 8.45 23.74 -14.79
C ALA A 512 8.86 22.42 -14.14
N LYS A 513 8.95 22.40 -12.80
CA LYS A 513 9.12 21.18 -12.02
C LYS A 513 7.99 21.06 -11.00
N LEU A 514 7.30 19.92 -11.01
CA LEU A 514 6.17 19.61 -10.15
C LEU A 514 6.54 18.39 -9.31
N GLY A 515 6.37 18.49 -8.00
CA GLY A 515 6.60 17.40 -7.06
C GLY A 515 5.30 16.90 -6.45
N PHE A 516 5.21 15.59 -6.27
CA PHE A 516 4.06 14.90 -5.69
C PHE A 516 4.51 13.89 -4.65
N ALA A 517 3.64 13.60 -3.67
CA ALA A 517 3.78 12.41 -2.84
C ALA A 517 3.88 11.16 -3.75
N PRO A 518 4.51 10.07 -3.29
CA PRO A 518 4.73 8.88 -4.12
C PRO A 518 3.41 8.38 -4.73
N GLN A 519 3.28 8.51 -6.04
CA GLN A 519 2.07 8.12 -6.76
C GLN A 519 2.36 7.79 -8.23
N SER A 520 1.40 7.10 -8.85
CA SER A 520 1.46 6.81 -10.28
C SER A 520 1.20 8.07 -11.09
N LEU A 521 2.06 8.33 -12.08
CA LEU A 521 1.89 9.38 -13.08
C LEU A 521 1.43 8.73 -14.38
N THR A 522 0.21 9.04 -14.83
CA THR A 522 -0.35 8.47 -16.06
C THR A 522 -0.52 9.54 -17.12
N ILE A 523 0.00 9.28 -18.32
CA ILE A 523 -0.07 10.22 -19.43
C ILE A 523 -0.77 9.60 -20.63
N ALA A 524 -1.56 10.43 -21.32
CA ALA A 524 -2.05 10.09 -22.64
C ALA A 524 -0.91 10.19 -23.66
N ARG A 525 -0.88 9.26 -24.60
CA ARG A 525 0.05 9.23 -25.73
C ARG A 525 -0.72 9.19 -27.04
N PRO A 526 -0.11 9.66 -28.15
CA PRO A 526 -0.65 9.52 -29.50
C PRO A 526 -1.24 8.14 -29.81
N HIS A 527 -2.19 8.13 -30.74
CA HIS A 527 -2.91 6.93 -31.16
C HIS A 527 -3.68 6.23 -30.02
N GLY A 528 -4.07 6.97 -28.98
CA GLY A 528 -4.90 6.47 -27.87
C GLY A 528 -4.17 5.56 -26.89
N TRP A 529 -2.84 5.52 -26.95
CA TRP A 529 -2.02 4.81 -25.96
C TRP A 529 -1.99 5.56 -24.63
N THR A 530 -1.76 4.85 -23.53
CA THR A 530 -1.41 5.47 -22.25
C THR A 530 -0.13 4.88 -21.69
N LEU A 531 0.69 5.74 -21.05
CA LEU A 531 1.87 5.32 -20.29
C LEU A 531 1.65 5.67 -18.83
N SER A 532 1.76 4.69 -17.95
CA SER A 532 1.75 4.87 -16.50
C SER A 532 3.13 4.57 -15.93
N VAL A 533 3.64 5.50 -15.10
CA VAL A 533 4.93 5.41 -14.42
C VAL A 533 4.67 5.49 -12.92
N ALA A 534 4.81 4.36 -12.22
CA ALA A 534 4.50 4.25 -10.81
C ALA A 534 5.75 3.94 -9.95
N PRO A 535 5.81 4.42 -8.70
CA PRO A 535 6.84 3.99 -7.76
C PRO A 535 6.82 2.47 -7.60
N GLY A 536 8.01 1.88 -7.49
CA GLY A 536 8.19 0.47 -7.20
C GLY A 536 8.85 0.24 -5.84
N PRO A 537 9.04 -1.03 -5.46
CA PRO A 537 9.74 -1.36 -4.21
C PRO A 537 11.20 -0.92 -4.25
N TYR A 538 11.76 -0.70 -3.07
CA TYR A 538 13.20 -0.47 -2.87
C TYR A 538 13.75 -1.44 -1.83
N GLU A 539 15.06 -1.66 -1.84
CA GLU A 539 15.80 -2.47 -0.87
C GLU A 539 16.89 -1.62 -0.22
N GLY A 540 17.19 -1.91 1.05
CA GLY A 540 18.07 -1.11 1.91
C GLY A 540 17.33 -0.47 3.09
N VAL A 541 18.08 0.23 3.94
CA VAL A 541 17.55 0.95 5.10
C VAL A 541 17.28 2.41 4.72
N PRO A 542 16.03 2.89 4.79
CA PRO A 542 15.70 4.27 4.49
C PRO A 542 16.12 5.19 5.65
N LEU A 543 16.84 6.28 5.35
CA LEU A 543 17.30 7.26 6.36
C LEU A 543 16.55 8.60 6.31
N GLY A 544 15.80 8.87 5.25
CA GLY A 544 15.06 10.11 5.04
C GLY A 544 14.62 10.25 3.58
N SER A 545 13.86 11.30 3.25
CA SER A 545 13.34 11.50 1.89
C SER A 545 14.20 12.46 1.07
N ALA A 546 14.49 12.09 -0.19
CA ALA A 546 14.94 13.05 -1.19
C ALA A 546 13.82 14.07 -1.49
N ASP A 547 14.21 15.26 -1.94
CA ASP A 547 13.30 16.34 -2.37
C ASP A 547 12.09 16.53 -1.44
N GLN A 548 12.33 16.56 -0.13
CA GLN A 548 11.31 16.82 0.90
C GLN A 548 10.13 15.83 0.89
N GLY A 549 10.29 14.63 0.31
CA GLY A 549 9.24 13.63 0.21
C GLY A 549 8.46 13.63 -1.11
N TYR A 550 8.81 14.55 -2.03
CA TYR A 550 8.26 14.57 -3.38
C TYR A 550 8.92 13.52 -4.26
N LEU A 551 8.55 12.26 -4.07
CA LEU A 551 9.20 11.15 -4.76
C LEU A 551 8.63 10.86 -6.15
N SER A 552 7.51 11.47 -6.52
CA SER A 552 7.02 11.44 -7.91
C SER A 552 7.06 12.85 -8.45
N GLN A 553 7.71 13.07 -9.59
CA GLN A 553 7.91 14.42 -10.11
C GLN A 553 7.68 14.47 -11.63
N VAL A 554 7.34 15.66 -12.10
CA VAL A 554 7.25 15.98 -13.52
C VAL A 554 8.14 17.18 -13.77
N TRP A 555 9.11 17.04 -14.65
CA TRP A 555 9.91 18.15 -15.14
C TRP A 555 9.60 18.41 -16.61
N VAL A 556 9.20 19.63 -16.95
CA VAL A 556 8.99 20.09 -18.32
C VAL A 556 10.16 20.98 -18.70
N GLY A 557 10.84 20.64 -19.80
CA GLY A 557 12.07 21.30 -20.27
C GLY A 557 11.84 22.44 -21.25
N ASP A 558 12.93 23.16 -21.55
CA ASP A 558 12.87 24.47 -22.22
C ASP A 558 12.44 24.44 -23.70
N SER A 559 12.29 25.65 -24.27
CA SER A 559 11.83 25.94 -25.63
C SER A 559 12.55 25.18 -26.75
N THR A 560 13.71 24.59 -26.48
CA THR A 560 14.52 23.92 -27.50
C THR A 560 14.34 22.39 -27.52
N GLN A 561 13.73 21.78 -26.49
CA GLN A 561 13.77 20.32 -26.31
C GLN A 561 12.44 19.59 -26.51
N ASN A 562 11.28 20.28 -26.53
CA ASN A 562 9.94 19.65 -26.64
C ASN A 562 9.80 18.37 -25.78
N LEU A 563 10.35 18.42 -24.57
CA LEU A 563 10.55 17.26 -23.71
C LEU A 563 9.95 17.52 -22.33
N ALA A 564 9.36 16.49 -21.74
CA ALA A 564 9.26 16.42 -20.29
C ALA A 564 9.74 15.06 -19.79
N GLU A 565 9.91 14.97 -18.49
CA GLU A 565 10.42 13.83 -17.78
C GLU A 565 9.45 13.47 -16.66
N LEU A 566 9.02 12.19 -16.64
CA LEU A 566 8.33 11.60 -15.49
C LEU A 566 9.38 10.97 -14.59
N GLU A 567 9.46 11.44 -13.35
CA GLU A 567 10.52 11.11 -12.41
C GLU A 567 9.94 10.31 -11.23
N GLN A 568 10.61 9.23 -10.83
CA GLN A 568 10.30 8.45 -9.63
C GLN A 568 11.57 8.28 -8.80
N LEU A 569 11.56 8.81 -7.58
CA LEU A 569 12.68 8.81 -6.64
C LEU A 569 12.45 7.77 -5.53
N THR A 570 13.53 7.33 -4.90
CA THR A 570 13.47 6.64 -3.60
C THR A 570 13.76 7.60 -2.45
N PRO A 571 13.47 7.19 -1.20
CA PRO A 571 14.17 7.72 -0.04
C PRO A 571 15.69 7.62 -0.22
N TYR A 572 16.44 8.30 0.65
CA TYR A 572 17.86 7.99 0.86
C TYR A 572 17.97 6.59 1.47
N LEU A 573 18.70 5.72 0.80
CA LEU A 573 18.94 4.33 1.17
C LEU A 573 20.40 4.15 1.55
N VAL A 574 20.64 3.50 2.68
CA VAL A 574 21.90 2.80 2.94
C VAL A 574 21.68 1.30 2.78
N GLY A 575 22.76 0.53 2.63
CA GLY A 575 22.67 -0.92 2.47
C GLY A 575 21.89 -1.60 3.58
N ASP A 576 21.21 -2.70 3.26
CA ASP A 576 20.70 -3.63 4.26
C ASP A 576 21.84 -4.35 5.00
N ALA A 577 21.52 -5.42 5.76
CA ALA A 577 22.53 -6.18 6.50
C ALA A 577 23.65 -6.76 5.62
N ASP A 578 23.36 -7.04 4.35
CA ASP A 578 24.30 -7.55 3.35
C ASP A 578 24.84 -6.42 2.45
N GLY A 579 24.48 -5.17 2.73
CA GLY A 579 24.87 -3.98 2.00
C GLY A 579 24.11 -3.79 0.68
N HIS A 580 23.03 -4.52 0.43
CA HIS A 580 22.27 -4.39 -0.80
C HIS A 580 21.37 -3.15 -0.80
N CYS A 581 21.31 -2.49 -1.95
CA CYS A 581 20.33 -1.45 -2.24
C CYS A 581 19.68 -1.70 -3.59
N ALA A 582 18.39 -1.35 -3.68
CA ALA A 582 17.65 -1.38 -4.92
C ALA A 582 16.60 -0.27 -4.98
N SER A 583 16.31 0.20 -6.19
CA SER A 583 15.26 1.16 -6.49
C SER A 583 14.47 0.66 -7.69
N SER A 584 13.15 0.64 -7.61
CA SER A 584 12.31 0.17 -8.72
C SER A 584 11.26 1.20 -9.12
N LEU A 585 10.85 1.14 -10.38
CA LEU A 585 9.57 1.68 -10.84
C LEU A 585 8.79 0.61 -11.60
N TYR A 586 7.49 0.85 -11.79
CA TYR A 586 6.66 0.10 -12.72
C TYR A 586 6.30 0.96 -13.92
N LEU A 587 6.48 0.41 -15.12
CA LEU A 587 5.95 0.97 -16.37
C LEU A 587 4.77 0.14 -16.84
N ARG A 588 3.69 0.79 -17.25
CA ARG A 588 2.56 0.15 -17.93
C ARG A 588 2.23 0.90 -19.20
N ALA A 589 2.31 0.22 -20.34
CA ALA A 589 1.81 0.74 -21.61
C ALA A 589 0.44 0.10 -21.89
N THR A 590 -0.59 0.92 -22.05
CA THR A 590 -1.94 0.43 -22.37
C THR A 590 -2.27 0.77 -23.81
N ALA A 591 -2.61 -0.24 -24.60
CA ALA A 591 -3.08 -0.07 -25.97
C ALA A 591 -4.45 0.62 -25.99
N PRO A 592 -4.79 1.38 -27.06
CA PRO A 592 -6.13 1.92 -27.23
C PRO A 592 -7.19 0.81 -27.20
N ALA A 593 -8.35 1.09 -26.62
CA ALA A 593 -9.51 0.22 -26.73
C ALA A 593 -9.90 0.09 -28.21
N ARG A 594 -10.10 -1.15 -28.68
CA ARG A 594 -10.52 -1.43 -30.06
C ARG A 594 -11.97 -1.06 -30.30
#